data_AF-A0A3M1CPE6-F1
#
_entry.id   AF-A0A3M1CPE6-F1
#
_cell.length_a   1.000
_cell.length_b   1.000
_cell.length_c   1.000
_cell.angle_alpha   90.00
_cell.angle_beta   90.00
_cell.angle_gamma   90.00
#
_symmetry.space_group_name_H-M   'P 1'
#
loop_
_entity.id
_entity.type
_entity.pdbx_description
1 polymer ?
#
loop_
_entity_poly.entity_id
_entity_poly.type
_entity_poly.pdbx_seq_one_letter_code
_entity_poly.pdbx_strand_id
1 'polypeptide(L)'
;MLGRSYERALDIGRPPNVKRLFPNSRALIVSGKYVDRAMLEKGHAIALAANARNHFVIRGALQAAQRAQAAMIIEIARSEGGTNAYCAVNLWNLARQVDAVANELGITVPVAVHADHYTIKKWDDVAVAKQEIPTLFEQGVTSIAIDASHLAEDENVFANLELVPFVPAWAGLETEVGEIKGAEGLSTKEDALFHIRALNARGVFPDWIALNNGTTHGIQASDQGIQVDLTAEIHEALEPYKVSGAQHGTSGNNSERLREIARRTRTTKANVATALQFLSWGVEVNDYGNAQVDEQGRFIKIPGEGVTEEMWQRMVAYAEEKGWKGGNYKKLNLPFENLLLAQPEPVRQRMAKRVENFCYRLITEVFNAAGTADLVIKHILESGSHDPGPKVRRIEKPSDWTDDQISKKARKLSKPDTAKGDWDD
;
A
#
# COMPACT_ATOMS: atom_id res chain seq x y z
N MET A 1 -7.90 30.87 10.43
CA MET A 1 -8.84 29.77 10.74
C MET A 1 -8.18 28.39 10.62
N LEU A 2 -7.37 28.12 9.58
CA LEU A 2 -6.65 26.84 9.38
C LEU A 2 -5.92 26.30 10.61
N GLY A 3 -5.23 27.14 11.38
CA GLY A 3 -4.51 26.70 12.59
C GLY A 3 -5.39 26.01 13.63
N ARG A 4 -6.55 26.59 14.00
CA ARG A 4 -7.43 26.02 15.05
C ARG A 4 -8.11 24.72 14.61
N SER A 5 -8.54 24.64 13.35
CA SER A 5 -9.13 23.42 12.79
C SER A 5 -8.12 22.28 12.75
N TYR A 6 -6.87 22.59 12.38
CA TYR A 6 -5.80 21.60 12.38
C TYR A 6 -5.45 21.10 13.78
N GLU A 7 -5.27 21.99 14.76
CA GLU A 7 -5.03 21.60 16.16
C GLU A 7 -6.11 20.65 16.67
N ARG A 8 -7.38 20.95 16.36
CA ARG A 8 -8.49 20.11 16.77
C ARG A 8 -8.49 18.75 16.08
N ALA A 9 -8.19 18.71 14.79
CA ALA A 9 -8.05 17.46 14.05
C ALA A 9 -6.85 16.62 14.55
N LEU A 10 -5.73 17.26 14.88
CA LEU A 10 -4.57 16.63 15.50
C LEU A 10 -4.89 16.02 16.86
N ASP A 11 -5.69 16.73 17.67
CA ASP A 11 -6.15 16.23 18.96
C ASP A 11 -7.09 15.04 18.80
N ILE A 12 -8.14 15.11 17.97
CA ILE A 12 -9.17 14.05 17.97
C ILE A 12 -8.95 12.93 16.93
N GLY A 13 -8.28 13.23 15.82
CA GLY A 13 -8.16 12.35 14.66
C GLY A 13 -7.04 11.32 14.75
N ARG A 14 -6.03 11.56 15.60
CA ARG A 14 -4.93 10.61 15.82
C ARG A 14 -5.42 9.39 16.62
N PRO A 15 -5.21 8.16 16.14
CA PRO A 15 -5.58 6.96 16.88
C PRO A 15 -4.85 6.82 18.24
N PRO A 16 -5.40 6.06 19.20
CA PRO A 16 -4.84 5.94 20.55
C PRO A 16 -3.39 5.44 20.59
N ASN A 17 -3.01 4.53 19.71
CA ASN A 17 -1.64 4.01 19.62
C ASN A 17 -0.65 5.10 19.22
N VAL A 18 -0.99 5.91 18.20
CA VAL A 18 -0.19 7.05 17.73
C VAL A 18 -0.04 8.09 18.84
N LYS A 19 -1.12 8.47 19.53
CA LYS A 19 -1.05 9.43 20.64
C LYS A 19 -0.16 8.95 21.78
N ARG A 20 -0.23 7.65 22.11
CA ARG A 20 0.58 7.03 23.16
C ARG A 20 2.07 7.05 22.79
N LEU A 21 2.41 6.70 21.54
CA LEU A 21 3.79 6.65 21.07
C LEU A 21 4.40 8.04 20.88
N PHE A 22 3.60 8.98 20.37
CA PHE A 22 4.06 10.31 19.95
C PHE A 22 3.21 11.43 20.58
N PRO A 23 3.22 11.58 21.92
CA PRO A 23 2.29 12.49 22.64
C PRO A 23 2.45 13.96 22.24
N ASN A 24 3.68 14.38 21.90
CA ASN A 24 4.00 15.75 21.53
C ASN A 24 4.08 15.98 20.01
N SER A 25 3.79 14.96 19.21
CA SER A 25 3.92 15.04 17.76
C SER A 25 2.90 16.00 17.15
N ARG A 26 3.36 16.70 16.11
CA ARG A 26 2.59 17.58 15.24
C ARG A 26 2.12 16.87 13.96
N ALA A 27 2.52 15.62 13.75
CA ALA A 27 2.13 14.84 12.58
C ALA A 27 0.69 14.31 12.72
N LEU A 28 -0.15 14.59 11.72
CA LEU A 28 -1.52 14.09 11.67
C LEU A 28 -1.55 12.66 11.09
N ILE A 29 -1.07 11.69 11.87
CA ILE A 29 -1.13 10.27 11.52
C ILE A 29 -2.54 9.75 11.85
N VAL A 30 -3.25 9.24 10.84
CA VAL A 30 -4.70 8.93 10.89
C VAL A 30 -4.99 7.51 10.45
N SER A 31 -6.20 7.02 10.76
CA SER A 31 -6.69 5.77 10.17
C SER A 31 -6.77 5.85 8.65
N GLY A 32 -6.40 4.76 7.97
CA GLY A 32 -6.59 4.61 6.52
C GLY A 32 -8.03 4.87 6.07
N LYS A 33 -9.03 4.62 6.92
CA LYS A 33 -10.44 4.89 6.64
C LYS A 33 -10.70 6.33 6.20
N TYR A 34 -10.05 7.30 6.85
CA TYR A 34 -10.24 8.71 6.51
C TYR A 34 -9.66 9.04 5.13
N VAL A 35 -8.52 8.43 4.78
CA VAL A 35 -7.92 8.59 3.45
C VAL A 35 -8.88 8.07 2.38
N ASP A 36 -9.45 6.87 2.58
CA ASP A 36 -10.48 6.35 1.67
C ASP A 36 -11.68 7.30 1.55
N ARG A 37 -12.19 7.84 2.65
CA ARG A 37 -13.36 8.75 2.62
C ARG A 37 -13.10 10.01 1.81
N ALA A 38 -11.93 10.61 2.00
CA ALA A 38 -11.54 11.79 1.25
C ALA A 38 -11.44 11.51 -0.25
N MET A 39 -10.92 10.34 -0.64
CA MET A 39 -10.84 9.95 -2.05
C MET A 39 -12.23 9.70 -2.65
N LEU A 40 -13.12 9.03 -1.89
CA LEU A 40 -14.52 8.83 -2.29
C LEU A 40 -15.29 10.14 -2.43
N GLU A 41 -15.15 11.07 -1.47
CA GLU A 41 -15.81 12.39 -1.53
C GLU A 41 -15.28 13.21 -2.71
N LYS A 42 -13.97 13.18 -2.96
CA LYS A 42 -13.38 13.89 -4.10
C LYS A 42 -13.87 13.32 -5.43
N GLY A 43 -14.08 12.01 -5.51
CA GLY A 43 -14.48 11.32 -6.73
C GLY A 43 -13.34 11.20 -7.73
N HIS A 44 -13.20 10.01 -8.33
CA HIS A 44 -12.13 9.72 -9.30
C HIS A 44 -10.73 10.13 -8.79
N ALA A 45 -10.47 9.84 -7.51
CA ALA A 45 -9.25 10.21 -6.82
C ALA A 45 -8.65 8.97 -6.15
N ILE A 46 -7.33 8.86 -6.17
CA ILE A 46 -6.59 7.72 -5.64
C ILE A 46 -5.50 8.23 -4.69
N ALA A 47 -5.48 7.73 -3.46
CA ALA A 47 -4.38 7.96 -2.54
C ALA A 47 -3.13 7.22 -3.05
N LEU A 48 -2.03 7.94 -3.20
CA LEU A 48 -0.73 7.31 -3.39
C LEU A 48 -0.35 6.60 -2.09
N ALA A 49 -0.15 5.29 -2.18
CA ALA A 49 0.45 4.47 -1.15
C ALA A 49 1.91 4.19 -1.54
N ALA A 50 2.84 4.80 -0.81
CA ALA A 50 4.27 4.73 -1.13
C ALA A 50 4.96 3.68 -0.27
N ASN A 51 5.42 2.58 -0.89
CA ASN A 51 6.20 1.56 -0.18
C ASN A 51 7.58 2.13 0.17
N ALA A 52 7.78 2.40 1.44
CA ALA A 52 8.94 3.06 2.02
C ALA A 52 10.12 2.11 2.19
N ARG A 53 10.67 1.57 1.10
CA ARG A 53 11.81 0.62 1.15
C ARG A 53 13.09 1.20 1.76
N ASN A 54 13.21 2.52 1.82
CA ASN A 54 14.30 3.25 2.47
C ASN A 54 13.84 4.61 3.00
N HIS A 55 14.66 5.24 3.86
CA HIS A 55 14.33 6.52 4.49
C HIS A 55 14.06 7.67 3.50
N PHE A 56 14.73 7.70 2.35
CA PHE A 56 14.59 8.76 1.35
C PHE A 56 13.24 8.72 0.65
N VAL A 57 12.65 7.52 0.50
CA VAL A 57 11.29 7.38 -0.01
C VAL A 57 10.28 8.03 0.93
N ILE A 58 10.41 7.80 2.26
CA ILE A 58 9.54 8.43 3.26
C ILE A 58 9.60 9.96 3.15
N ARG A 59 10.82 10.52 3.14
CA ARG A 59 11.01 11.98 3.04
C ARG A 59 10.40 12.56 1.77
N GLY A 60 10.76 12.00 0.61
CA GLY A 60 10.29 12.50 -0.67
C GLY A 60 8.77 12.39 -0.84
N ALA A 61 8.18 11.26 -0.44
CA ALA A 61 6.74 11.05 -0.52
C ALA A 61 5.96 12.04 0.37
N LEU A 62 6.40 12.25 1.63
CA LEU A 62 5.78 13.21 2.53
C LEU A 62 5.89 14.65 2.03
N GLN A 63 7.06 15.05 1.51
CA GLN A 63 7.24 16.37 0.90
C GLN A 63 6.30 16.58 -0.31
N ALA A 64 6.12 15.54 -1.14
CA ALA A 64 5.22 15.59 -2.29
C ALA A 64 3.76 15.76 -1.85
N ALA A 65 3.32 14.98 -0.86
CA ALA A 65 1.98 15.06 -0.31
C ALA A 65 1.70 16.45 0.29
N GLN A 66 2.65 16.99 1.06
CA GLN A 66 2.57 18.35 1.60
C GLN A 66 2.45 19.40 0.49
N ARG A 67 3.31 19.32 -0.53
CA ARG A 67 3.28 20.24 -1.67
C ARG A 67 1.94 20.18 -2.44
N ALA A 68 1.33 19.00 -2.52
CA ALA A 68 0.05 18.79 -3.19
C ALA A 68 -1.18 19.02 -2.29
N GLN A 69 -0.99 19.28 -0.99
CA GLN A 69 -2.06 19.29 0.02
C GLN A 69 -2.91 18.00 -0.04
N ALA A 70 -2.25 16.86 -0.25
CA ALA A 70 -2.92 15.58 -0.45
C ALA A 70 -2.77 14.69 0.79
N ALA A 71 -3.83 13.97 1.15
CA ALA A 71 -3.73 12.84 2.06
C ALA A 71 -2.93 11.72 1.39
N MET A 72 -2.12 11.01 2.16
CA MET A 72 -1.18 9.99 1.66
C MET A 72 -1.17 8.75 2.54
N ILE A 73 -0.80 7.62 1.96
CA ILE A 73 -0.44 6.41 2.67
C ILE A 73 1.07 6.19 2.54
N ILE A 74 1.75 5.97 3.66
CA ILE A 74 3.11 5.44 3.69
C ILE A 74 2.99 3.99 4.14
N GLU A 75 3.56 3.07 3.36
CA GLU A 75 3.39 1.64 3.60
C GLU A 75 4.70 0.87 3.46
N ILE A 76 4.70 -0.38 3.91
CA ILE A 76 5.76 -1.34 3.61
C ILE A 76 5.18 -2.75 3.64
N ALA A 77 5.59 -3.59 2.69
CA ALA A 77 5.07 -4.95 2.57
C ALA A 77 5.67 -5.88 3.63
N ARG A 78 4.99 -6.97 4.01
CA ARG A 78 5.58 -8.00 4.88
C ARG A 78 6.85 -8.63 4.28
N SER A 79 6.91 -8.79 2.97
CA SER A 79 8.12 -9.27 2.28
C SER A 79 9.28 -8.27 2.32
N GLU A 80 8.97 -6.97 2.36
CA GLU A 80 9.93 -5.87 2.42
C GLU A 80 10.47 -5.66 3.83
N GLY A 81 9.56 -5.57 4.79
CA GLY A 81 9.78 -5.06 6.15
C GLY A 81 9.23 -5.97 7.26
N GLY A 82 9.00 -7.25 6.99
CA GLY A 82 8.60 -8.25 7.98
C GLY A 82 9.77 -8.84 8.76
N THR A 83 9.57 -10.03 9.36
CA THR A 83 10.61 -10.71 10.15
C THR A 83 11.79 -11.21 9.31
N ASN A 84 11.58 -11.45 8.01
CA ASN A 84 12.62 -11.77 7.04
C ASN A 84 12.80 -10.64 6.00
N ALA A 85 12.97 -9.41 6.51
CA ALA A 85 13.03 -8.20 5.70
C ALA A 85 14.28 -8.09 4.82
N TYR A 86 14.14 -7.43 3.68
CA TYR A 86 15.26 -6.92 2.87
C TYR A 86 15.37 -5.38 2.90
N CYS A 87 14.60 -4.73 3.77
CA CYS A 87 14.66 -3.30 4.07
C CYS A 87 14.97 -3.06 5.56
N ALA A 88 15.66 -1.95 5.85
CA ALA A 88 15.88 -1.49 7.22
C ALA A 88 14.66 -0.74 7.78
N VAL A 89 13.92 -0.04 6.91
CA VAL A 89 12.53 0.35 7.19
C VAL A 89 11.71 -0.92 7.31
N ASN A 90 10.87 -1.03 8.33
CA ASN A 90 10.11 -2.23 8.61
C ASN A 90 8.76 -1.93 9.28
N LEU A 91 7.89 -2.94 9.38
CA LEU A 91 6.53 -2.79 9.91
C LEU A 91 6.49 -2.22 11.35
N TRP A 92 7.53 -2.47 12.16
CA TRP A 92 7.63 -2.03 13.55
C TRP A 92 8.30 -0.66 13.74
N ASN A 93 8.93 -0.11 12.70
CA ASN A 93 9.61 1.19 12.80
C ASN A 93 9.03 2.26 11.88
N LEU A 94 8.15 1.90 10.95
CA LEU A 94 7.62 2.80 9.93
C LEU A 94 6.95 4.03 10.53
N ALA A 95 6.05 3.85 11.50
CA ALA A 95 5.34 4.96 12.12
C ALA A 95 6.28 5.95 12.81
N ARG A 96 7.33 5.46 13.49
CA ARG A 96 8.36 6.30 14.12
C ARG A 96 9.14 7.11 13.09
N GLN A 97 9.45 6.54 11.92
CA GLN A 97 10.12 7.26 10.85
C GLN A 97 9.21 8.32 10.21
N VAL A 98 7.96 7.96 9.93
CA VAL A 98 6.95 8.90 9.41
C VAL A 98 6.76 10.06 10.37
N ASP A 99 6.60 9.78 11.66
CA ASP A 99 6.46 10.80 12.71
C ASP A 99 7.66 11.74 12.78
N ALA A 100 8.88 11.19 12.84
CA ALA A 100 10.11 11.98 12.91
C ALA A 100 10.29 12.90 11.70
N VAL A 101 10.12 12.35 10.49
CA VAL A 101 10.24 13.13 9.25
C VAL A 101 9.14 14.18 9.14
N ALA A 102 7.91 13.85 9.54
CA ALA A 102 6.80 14.79 9.52
C ALA A 102 7.05 15.99 10.44
N ASN A 103 7.54 15.75 11.66
CA ASN A 103 7.87 16.83 12.59
C ASN A 103 9.08 17.65 12.13
N GLU A 104 10.13 17.00 11.61
CA GLU A 104 11.32 17.68 11.09
C GLU A 104 10.98 18.63 9.92
N LEU A 105 10.13 18.17 8.99
CA LEU A 105 9.80 18.89 7.76
C LEU A 105 8.53 19.76 7.87
N GLY A 106 7.87 19.77 9.04
CA GLY A 106 6.62 20.52 9.23
C GLY A 106 5.45 20.00 8.38
N ILE A 107 5.39 18.68 8.16
CA ILE A 107 4.32 18.04 7.41
C ILE A 107 3.02 18.10 8.21
N THR A 108 2.00 18.66 7.59
CA THR A 108 0.67 18.89 8.18
C THR A 108 -0.43 18.13 7.45
N VAL A 109 -0.18 17.62 6.25
CA VAL A 109 -1.16 16.77 5.57
C VAL A 109 -1.39 15.46 6.34
N PRO A 110 -2.61 14.89 6.31
CA PRO A 110 -2.92 13.61 6.95
C PRO A 110 -2.19 12.44 6.29
N VAL A 111 -1.64 11.56 7.12
CA VAL A 111 -0.88 10.38 6.67
C VAL A 111 -1.42 9.12 7.34
N ALA A 112 -1.72 8.08 6.57
CA ALA A 112 -1.94 6.75 7.12
C ALA A 112 -0.64 5.94 7.03
N VAL A 113 -0.32 5.21 8.09
CA VAL A 113 0.75 4.21 8.13
C VAL A 113 0.12 2.84 7.90
N HIS A 114 0.48 2.18 6.80
CA HIS A 114 -0.16 0.94 6.34
C HIS A 114 0.83 -0.24 6.33
N ALA A 115 0.42 -1.37 6.92
CA ALA A 115 1.09 -2.65 6.75
C ALA A 115 0.58 -3.29 5.46
N ASP A 116 1.37 -3.15 4.39
CA ASP A 116 1.02 -3.63 3.06
C ASP A 116 1.25 -5.15 2.96
N HIS A 117 0.47 -5.84 2.13
CA HIS A 117 0.51 -7.29 1.92
C HIS A 117 0.99 -8.07 3.15
N TYR A 118 0.21 -8.07 4.24
CA TYR A 118 0.47 -8.99 5.33
C TYR A 118 0.07 -10.40 4.88
N THR A 119 0.92 -10.99 4.05
CA THR A 119 0.61 -12.17 3.26
C THR A 119 0.50 -13.42 4.14
N ILE A 120 -0.53 -14.22 3.90
CA ILE A 120 -0.79 -15.55 4.44
C ILE A 120 -0.68 -16.52 3.26
N LYS A 121 0.49 -17.15 3.09
CA LYS A 121 0.73 -18.07 1.96
C LYS A 121 0.21 -19.47 2.25
N LYS A 122 0.12 -19.84 3.52
CA LYS A 122 -0.39 -21.13 4.00
C LYS A 122 -1.10 -20.94 5.34
N TRP A 123 -2.01 -21.85 5.68
CA TRP A 123 -2.81 -21.76 6.91
C TRP A 123 -1.98 -21.61 8.18
N ASP A 124 -0.81 -22.26 8.27
CA ASP A 124 0.11 -22.14 9.41
C ASP A 124 0.56 -20.70 9.68
N ASP A 125 0.59 -19.85 8.64
CA ASP A 125 0.97 -18.44 8.79
C ASP A 125 -0.06 -17.66 9.62
N VAL A 126 -1.31 -18.14 9.73
CA VAL A 126 -2.37 -17.51 10.56
C VAL A 126 -1.94 -17.45 12.02
N ALA A 127 -1.31 -18.51 12.55
CA ALA A 127 -0.86 -18.52 13.94
C ALA A 127 0.23 -17.46 14.19
N VAL A 128 1.16 -17.31 13.24
CA VAL A 128 2.20 -16.27 13.29
C VAL A 128 1.57 -14.88 13.17
N ALA A 129 0.62 -14.71 12.27
CA ALA A 129 -0.10 -13.45 12.06
C ALA A 129 -0.86 -13.00 13.31
N LYS A 130 -1.52 -13.92 14.04
CA LYS A 130 -2.18 -13.62 15.33
C LYS A 130 -1.21 -13.06 16.38
N GLN A 131 0.06 -13.47 16.32
CA GLN A 131 1.10 -12.93 17.21
C GLN A 131 1.63 -11.59 16.71
N GLU A 132 1.93 -11.47 15.42
CA GLU A 132 2.60 -10.28 14.87
C GLU A 132 1.65 -9.08 14.69
N ILE A 133 0.42 -9.27 14.18
CA ILE A 133 -0.51 -8.18 13.84
C ILE A 133 -0.73 -7.21 15.01
N PRO A 134 -1.04 -7.66 16.25
CA PRO A 134 -1.18 -6.76 17.40
C PRO A 134 0.06 -5.88 17.61
N THR A 135 1.25 -6.46 17.48
CA THR A 135 2.51 -5.74 17.69
C THR A 135 2.75 -4.65 16.64
N LEU A 136 2.20 -4.80 15.43
CA LEU A 136 2.27 -3.76 14.40
C LEU A 136 1.48 -2.52 14.84
N PHE A 137 0.27 -2.73 15.36
CA PHE A 137 -0.57 -1.66 15.89
C PHE A 137 0.02 -1.07 17.17
N GLU A 138 0.66 -1.86 18.03
CA GLU A 138 1.41 -1.37 19.18
C GLU A 138 2.55 -0.41 18.79
N GLN A 139 3.13 -0.58 17.59
CA GLN A 139 4.19 0.24 17.03
C GLN A 139 3.70 1.36 16.08
N GLY A 140 2.41 1.64 16.07
CA GLY A 140 1.86 2.84 15.43
C GLY A 140 1.36 2.65 14.00
N VAL A 141 1.28 1.42 13.51
CA VAL A 141 0.51 1.12 12.29
C VAL A 141 -0.94 1.54 12.48
N THR A 142 -1.57 2.04 11.41
CA THR A 142 -2.94 2.58 11.42
C THR A 142 -3.87 1.97 10.39
N SER A 143 -3.34 1.09 9.55
CA SER A 143 -4.06 0.36 8.52
C SER A 143 -3.29 -0.90 8.13
N ILE A 144 -3.96 -1.94 7.66
CA ILE A 144 -3.35 -3.21 7.27
C ILE A 144 -4.08 -3.82 6.07
N ALA A 145 -3.33 -4.45 5.17
CA ALA A 145 -3.85 -5.39 4.19
C ALA A 145 -3.63 -6.82 4.69
N ILE A 146 -4.71 -7.55 4.96
CA ILE A 146 -4.65 -8.99 5.22
C ILE A 146 -4.82 -9.69 3.88
N ASP A 147 -3.70 -10.12 3.33
CA ASP A 147 -3.63 -10.78 2.04
C ASP A 147 -3.54 -12.30 2.26
N ALA A 148 -4.69 -12.96 2.23
CA ALA A 148 -4.79 -14.42 2.24
C ALA A 148 -5.19 -14.98 0.87
N SER A 149 -4.94 -14.21 -0.19
CA SER A 149 -5.40 -14.51 -1.55
C SER A 149 -4.64 -15.66 -2.22
N HIS A 150 -3.52 -16.09 -1.64
CA HIS A 150 -2.78 -17.30 -2.00
C HIS A 150 -3.41 -18.60 -1.51
N LEU A 151 -4.42 -18.52 -0.63
CA LEU A 151 -5.15 -19.69 -0.13
C LEU A 151 -6.35 -20.01 -1.04
N ALA A 152 -6.96 -21.17 -0.84
CA ALA A 152 -8.26 -21.45 -1.45
C ALA A 152 -9.31 -20.42 -1.02
N GLU A 153 -10.35 -20.20 -1.84
CA GLU A 153 -11.31 -19.10 -1.62
C GLU A 153 -11.97 -19.13 -0.22
N ASP A 154 -12.36 -20.31 0.29
CA ASP A 154 -12.90 -20.42 1.65
C ASP A 154 -11.84 -20.19 2.72
N GLU A 155 -10.62 -20.72 2.54
CA GLU A 155 -9.50 -20.46 3.45
C GLU A 155 -9.09 -18.99 3.49
N ASN A 156 -9.17 -18.25 2.37
CA ASN A 156 -8.94 -16.79 2.33
C ASN A 156 -9.96 -16.07 3.24
N VAL A 157 -11.25 -16.41 3.11
CA VAL A 157 -12.31 -15.90 3.98
C VAL A 157 -12.02 -16.26 5.43
N PHE A 158 -11.73 -17.53 5.74
CA PHE A 158 -11.50 -17.97 7.11
C PHE A 158 -10.27 -17.32 7.74
N ALA A 159 -9.17 -17.16 6.99
CA ALA A 159 -7.98 -16.46 7.47
C ALA A 159 -8.30 -15.00 7.84
N ASN A 160 -9.06 -14.29 7.01
CA ASN A 160 -9.54 -12.94 7.33
C ASN A 160 -10.41 -12.93 8.60
N LEU A 161 -11.35 -13.87 8.75
CA LEU A 161 -12.21 -13.97 9.93
C LEU A 161 -11.43 -14.28 11.22
N GLU A 162 -10.35 -15.06 11.12
CA GLU A 162 -9.48 -15.41 12.24
C GLU A 162 -8.54 -14.26 12.65
N LEU A 163 -8.17 -13.38 11.71
CA LEU A 163 -7.17 -12.33 11.91
C LEU A 163 -7.77 -10.95 12.21
N VAL A 164 -8.94 -10.61 11.66
CA VAL A 164 -9.61 -9.33 11.93
C VAL A 164 -9.85 -9.04 13.42
N PRO A 165 -10.13 -10.01 14.31
CA PRO A 165 -10.22 -9.75 15.75
C PRO A 165 -8.94 -9.16 16.38
N PHE A 166 -7.78 -9.30 15.72
CA PHE A 166 -6.49 -8.75 16.15
C PHE A 166 -6.21 -7.36 15.55
N VAL A 167 -7.10 -6.86 14.68
CA VAL A 167 -7.03 -5.53 14.08
C VAL A 167 -7.96 -4.58 14.84
N PRO A 168 -7.47 -3.44 15.35
CA PRO A 168 -8.32 -2.46 16.01
C PRO A 168 -9.45 -1.98 15.08
N ALA A 169 -10.67 -1.89 15.61
CA ALA A 169 -11.85 -1.53 14.80
C ALA A 169 -11.74 -0.19 14.09
N TRP A 170 -10.93 0.75 14.60
CA TRP A 170 -10.70 2.07 14.00
C TRP A 170 -9.71 2.04 12.83
N ALA A 171 -8.89 0.99 12.68
CA ALA A 171 -7.87 0.89 11.65
C ALA A 171 -8.49 0.65 10.26
N GLY A 172 -7.82 1.14 9.21
CA GLY A 172 -8.22 0.80 7.84
C GLY A 172 -7.91 -0.66 7.53
N LEU A 173 -8.87 -1.39 6.96
CA LEU A 173 -8.72 -2.80 6.60
C LEU A 173 -8.78 -2.98 5.08
N GLU A 174 -7.77 -3.62 4.53
CA GLU A 174 -7.70 -4.06 3.13
C GLU A 174 -7.66 -5.60 3.09
N THR A 175 -8.26 -6.17 2.05
CA THR A 175 -8.26 -7.60 1.77
C THR A 175 -7.99 -7.85 0.30
N GLU A 176 -7.74 -9.09 -0.10
CA GLU A 176 -7.31 -9.41 -1.47
C GLU A 176 -7.91 -10.72 -1.96
N VAL A 177 -8.09 -10.81 -3.28
CA VAL A 177 -8.50 -12.04 -3.99
C VAL A 177 -7.69 -12.20 -5.28
N GLY A 178 -7.51 -13.46 -5.70
CA GLY A 178 -7.00 -13.80 -7.04
C GLY A 178 -5.61 -14.43 -7.10
N GLU A 179 -4.71 -14.18 -6.14
CA GLU A 179 -3.30 -14.64 -6.23
C GLU A 179 -3.13 -16.16 -6.31
N ILE A 180 -4.02 -16.96 -5.70
CA ILE A 180 -4.02 -18.43 -5.79
C ILE A 180 -4.02 -18.94 -7.24
N LYS A 181 -4.49 -18.12 -8.18
CA LYS A 181 -4.58 -18.46 -9.60
C LYS A 181 -3.28 -18.23 -10.37
N GLY A 182 -2.24 -17.70 -9.70
CA GLY A 182 -0.91 -17.48 -10.25
C GLY A 182 -0.84 -16.31 -11.25
N ALA A 183 0.31 -16.15 -11.89
CA ALA A 183 0.60 -15.00 -12.76
C ALA A 183 -0.33 -14.85 -13.99
N GLU A 184 -1.01 -15.93 -14.40
CA GLU A 184 -1.95 -15.93 -15.53
C GLU A 184 -3.42 -15.89 -15.09
N GLY A 185 -3.68 -15.98 -13.79
CA GLY A 185 -5.00 -16.11 -13.22
C GLY A 185 -5.60 -14.79 -12.76
N LEU A 186 -6.60 -14.29 -13.50
CA LEU A 186 -7.30 -13.06 -13.13
C LEU A 186 -8.40 -13.31 -12.10
N SER A 187 -8.60 -12.32 -11.23
CA SER A 187 -9.76 -12.24 -10.35
C SER A 187 -11.05 -12.17 -11.17
N THR A 188 -12.10 -12.78 -10.66
CA THR A 188 -13.44 -12.72 -11.24
C THR A 188 -14.40 -11.98 -10.32
N LYS A 189 -15.50 -11.52 -10.91
CA LYS A 189 -16.63 -10.94 -10.18
C LYS A 189 -17.16 -11.90 -9.12
N GLU A 190 -17.20 -13.19 -9.43
CA GLU A 190 -17.70 -14.22 -8.52
C GLU A 190 -16.79 -14.41 -7.30
N ASP A 191 -15.45 -14.39 -7.47
CA ASP A 191 -14.51 -14.51 -6.35
C ASP A 191 -14.67 -13.32 -5.39
N ALA A 192 -14.65 -12.10 -5.95
CA ALA A 192 -14.73 -10.87 -5.17
C ALA A 192 -16.07 -10.74 -4.44
N LEU A 193 -17.19 -11.07 -5.11
CA LEU A 193 -18.51 -11.12 -4.48
C LEU A 193 -18.59 -12.17 -3.39
N PHE A 194 -18.05 -13.38 -3.62
CA PHE A 194 -18.05 -14.43 -2.62
C PHE A 194 -17.33 -13.98 -1.34
N HIS A 195 -16.12 -13.44 -1.51
CA HIS A 195 -15.27 -12.99 -0.41
C HIS A 195 -15.94 -11.88 0.41
N ILE A 196 -16.36 -10.79 -0.24
CA ILE A 196 -16.94 -9.63 0.44
C ILE A 196 -18.29 -9.96 1.08
N ARG A 197 -19.10 -10.83 0.47
CA ARG A 197 -20.37 -11.27 1.06
C ARG A 197 -20.17 -12.12 2.30
N ALA A 198 -19.21 -13.05 2.26
CA ALA A 198 -18.89 -13.86 3.42
C ALA A 198 -18.43 -12.99 4.60
N LEU A 199 -17.48 -12.07 4.36
CA LEU A 199 -17.01 -11.13 5.38
C LEU A 199 -18.15 -10.26 5.91
N ASN A 200 -18.98 -9.68 5.03
CA ASN A 200 -20.12 -8.85 5.41
C ASN A 200 -21.11 -9.62 6.32
N ALA A 201 -21.44 -10.87 5.97
CA ALA A 201 -22.34 -11.72 6.74
C ALA A 201 -21.82 -11.97 8.16
N ARG A 202 -20.49 -12.04 8.31
CA ARG A 202 -19.80 -12.25 9.58
C ARG A 202 -19.48 -10.96 10.32
N GLY A 203 -19.88 -9.80 9.78
CA GLY A 203 -19.71 -8.51 10.43
C GLY A 203 -18.33 -7.87 10.22
N VAL A 204 -17.60 -8.30 9.19
CA VAL A 204 -16.34 -7.70 8.76
C VAL A 204 -16.62 -6.81 7.55
N PHE A 205 -16.08 -5.58 7.57
CA PHE A 205 -16.34 -4.55 6.55
C PHE A 205 -15.03 -3.95 6.07
N PRO A 206 -14.32 -4.59 5.11
CA PRO A 206 -13.10 -4.03 4.56
C PRO A 206 -13.34 -2.67 3.90
N ASP A 207 -12.37 -1.77 4.05
CA ASP A 207 -12.35 -0.48 3.37
C ASP A 207 -11.89 -0.62 1.93
N TRP A 208 -10.92 -1.51 1.71
CA TRP A 208 -10.34 -1.80 0.40
C TRP A 208 -10.38 -3.29 0.04
N ILE A 209 -10.43 -3.55 -1.26
CA ILE A 209 -10.16 -4.85 -1.87
C ILE A 209 -9.13 -4.68 -2.99
N ALA A 210 -8.08 -5.49 -2.94
CA ALA A 210 -7.14 -5.68 -4.03
C ALA A 210 -7.54 -6.88 -4.90
N LEU A 211 -7.24 -6.79 -6.19
CA LEU A 211 -7.58 -7.77 -7.19
C LEU A 211 -6.33 -8.13 -7.99
N ASN A 212 -6.11 -9.41 -8.24
CA ASN A 212 -5.24 -9.80 -9.35
C ASN A 212 -5.93 -9.41 -10.68
N ASN A 213 -5.50 -8.30 -11.28
CA ASN A 213 -6.02 -7.76 -12.52
C ASN A 213 -4.96 -7.72 -13.64
N GLY A 214 -3.98 -8.62 -13.57
CA GLY A 214 -2.93 -8.78 -14.59
C GLY A 214 -1.69 -7.89 -14.39
N THR A 215 -1.62 -7.12 -13.30
CA THR A 215 -0.38 -6.43 -12.91
C THR A 215 0.59 -7.36 -12.22
N THR A 216 1.88 -7.21 -12.50
CA THR A 216 2.95 -7.90 -11.75
C THR A 216 3.70 -6.93 -10.85
N HIS A 217 4.19 -7.41 -9.70
CA HIS A 217 5.08 -6.62 -8.85
C HIS A 217 6.48 -6.54 -9.47
N GLY A 218 7.05 -5.34 -9.55
CA GLY A 218 8.44 -5.17 -9.97
C GLY A 218 8.61 -4.30 -11.22
N ILE A 219 9.52 -4.72 -12.11
CA ILE A 219 9.72 -4.12 -13.43
C ILE A 219 8.84 -4.92 -14.39
N GLN A 220 8.00 -4.25 -15.17
CA GLN A 220 7.03 -4.94 -16.03
C GLN A 220 7.75 -5.84 -17.06
N ALA A 221 7.44 -7.14 -17.03
CA ALA A 221 7.96 -8.14 -17.97
C ALA A 221 6.92 -8.60 -19.01
N SER A 222 5.62 -8.31 -18.81
CA SER A 222 4.52 -8.81 -19.64
C SER A 222 3.66 -7.70 -20.27
N ASP A 223 3.12 -7.99 -21.46
CA ASP A 223 2.35 -7.07 -22.29
C ASP A 223 0.85 -6.95 -21.88
N GLN A 224 0.34 -7.79 -20.97
CA GLN A 224 -1.08 -7.75 -20.59
C GLN A 224 -1.47 -6.44 -19.91
N GLY A 225 -0.66 -6.00 -18.93
CA GLY A 225 -0.89 -4.81 -18.11
C GLY A 225 -2.25 -4.82 -17.37
N ILE A 226 -2.56 -3.71 -16.69
CA ILE A 226 -3.82 -3.55 -15.93
C ILE A 226 -5.06 -3.82 -16.80
N GLN A 227 -5.94 -4.71 -16.35
CA GLN A 227 -7.26 -4.98 -16.94
C GLN A 227 -8.32 -4.02 -16.38
N VAL A 228 -8.47 -2.84 -16.98
CA VAL A 228 -9.36 -1.77 -16.48
C VAL A 228 -10.83 -2.17 -16.51
N ASP A 229 -11.29 -2.78 -17.60
CA ASP A 229 -12.70 -3.16 -17.79
C ASP A 229 -13.14 -4.22 -16.77
N LEU A 230 -12.30 -5.24 -16.57
CA LEU A 230 -12.48 -6.25 -15.52
C LEU A 230 -12.56 -5.60 -14.13
N THR A 231 -11.62 -4.70 -13.83
CA THR A 231 -11.58 -3.99 -12.54
C THR A 231 -12.85 -3.16 -12.33
N ALA A 232 -13.33 -2.47 -13.36
CA ALA A 232 -14.57 -1.70 -13.32
C ALA A 232 -15.80 -2.58 -13.05
N GLU A 233 -15.92 -3.71 -13.75
CA GLU A 233 -17.03 -4.66 -13.58
C GLU A 233 -17.09 -5.21 -12.15
N ILE A 234 -15.94 -5.61 -11.60
CA ILE A 234 -15.84 -6.10 -10.23
C ILE A 234 -16.22 -5.00 -9.23
N HIS A 235 -15.70 -3.79 -9.40
CA HIS A 235 -16.01 -2.65 -8.52
C HIS A 235 -17.49 -2.25 -8.58
N GLU A 236 -18.13 -2.35 -9.75
CA GLU A 236 -19.58 -2.13 -9.89
C GLU A 236 -20.37 -3.19 -9.13
N ALA A 237 -19.98 -4.46 -9.23
CA ALA A 237 -20.64 -5.55 -8.51
C ALA A 237 -20.53 -5.39 -6.97
N LEU A 238 -19.44 -4.79 -6.48
CA LEU A 238 -19.18 -4.58 -5.06
C LEU A 238 -19.77 -3.27 -4.50
N GLU A 239 -20.39 -2.43 -5.34
CA GLU A 239 -20.95 -1.14 -4.96
C GLU A 239 -21.88 -1.19 -3.73
N PRO A 240 -22.78 -2.20 -3.57
CA PRO A 240 -23.64 -2.30 -2.39
C PRO A 240 -22.90 -2.45 -1.05
N TYR A 241 -21.68 -3.02 -1.08
CA TYR A 241 -20.84 -3.22 0.10
C TYR A 241 -19.92 -2.04 0.38
N LYS A 242 -19.87 -1.06 -0.53
CA LYS A 242 -19.09 0.17 -0.43
C LYS A 242 -17.59 -0.05 -0.20
N VAL A 243 -17.06 -1.23 -0.51
CA VAL A 243 -15.61 -1.47 -0.52
C VAL A 243 -14.99 -0.75 -1.72
N SER A 244 -13.83 -0.11 -1.52
CA SER A 244 -13.10 0.60 -2.57
C SER A 244 -12.02 -0.30 -3.16
N GLY A 245 -11.59 -0.04 -4.39
CA GLY A 245 -10.46 -0.76 -4.97
C GLY A 245 -9.11 -0.29 -4.40
N ALA A 246 -8.18 -1.23 -4.23
CA ALA A 246 -6.76 -0.97 -4.07
C ALA A 246 -6.01 -1.52 -5.30
N GLN A 247 -5.30 -0.64 -6.03
CA GLN A 247 -4.49 -1.05 -7.17
C GLN A 247 -3.07 -1.36 -6.70
N HIS A 248 -2.72 -2.63 -6.74
CA HIS A 248 -1.34 -3.08 -6.52
C HIS A 248 -0.53 -3.02 -7.82
N GLY A 249 0.78 -3.29 -7.74
CA GLY A 249 1.63 -3.40 -8.92
C GLY A 249 1.68 -2.15 -9.81
N THR A 250 1.52 -0.94 -9.25
CA THR A 250 1.42 0.29 -10.08
C THR A 250 2.73 0.67 -10.77
N SER A 251 3.88 0.33 -10.18
CA SER A 251 5.19 0.60 -10.79
C SER A 251 5.34 -0.18 -12.08
N GLY A 252 5.66 0.53 -13.15
CA GLY A 252 5.82 -0.02 -14.48
C GLY A 252 4.60 0.11 -15.39
N ASN A 253 3.44 0.51 -14.85
CA ASN A 253 2.23 0.65 -15.64
C ASN A 253 2.14 1.99 -16.39
N ASN A 254 1.43 1.93 -17.52
CA ASN A 254 1.14 3.12 -18.32
C ASN A 254 0.33 4.15 -17.50
N SER A 255 0.84 5.39 -17.39
CA SER A 255 0.18 6.48 -16.69
C SER A 255 -1.25 6.74 -17.19
N GLU A 256 -1.55 6.52 -18.48
CA GLU A 256 -2.91 6.62 -19.00
C GLU A 256 -3.80 5.50 -18.49
N ARG A 257 -3.31 4.25 -18.40
CA ARG A 257 -4.08 3.17 -17.75
C ARG A 257 -4.36 3.46 -16.27
N LEU A 258 -3.42 4.09 -15.56
CA LEU A 258 -3.65 4.52 -14.18
C LEU A 258 -4.70 5.64 -14.09
N ARG A 259 -4.71 6.57 -15.05
CA ARG A 259 -5.80 7.56 -15.16
C ARG A 259 -7.13 6.89 -15.49
N GLU A 260 -7.14 5.86 -16.32
CA GLU A 260 -8.34 5.08 -16.59
C GLU A 260 -8.83 4.37 -15.33
N ILE A 261 -7.94 3.79 -14.52
CA ILE A 261 -8.32 3.20 -13.22
C ILE A 261 -8.98 4.24 -12.31
N ALA A 262 -8.42 5.45 -12.21
CA ALA A 262 -9.01 6.54 -11.43
C ALA A 262 -10.37 7.00 -11.98
N ARG A 263 -10.53 7.07 -13.31
CA ARG A 263 -11.73 7.59 -13.96
C ARG A 263 -12.87 6.57 -14.08
N ARG A 264 -12.54 5.30 -14.29
CA ARG A 264 -13.51 4.27 -14.72
C ARG A 264 -13.85 3.26 -13.63
N THR A 265 -13.15 3.28 -12.51
CA THR A 265 -13.36 2.32 -11.42
C THR A 265 -13.58 3.03 -10.08
N ARG A 266 -13.85 2.26 -9.02
CA ARG A 266 -13.95 2.76 -7.63
C ARG A 266 -12.65 2.60 -6.83
N THR A 267 -11.49 2.55 -7.50
CA THR A 267 -10.19 2.53 -6.82
C THR A 267 -9.94 3.83 -6.07
N THR A 268 -9.45 3.73 -4.83
CA THR A 268 -9.09 4.89 -3.99
C THR A 268 -7.70 4.78 -3.37
N LYS A 269 -6.99 3.67 -3.57
CA LYS A 269 -5.59 3.45 -3.15
C LYS A 269 -4.79 2.85 -4.30
N ALA A 270 -3.54 3.29 -4.48
CA ALA A 270 -2.60 2.65 -5.41
C ALA A 270 -1.18 2.59 -4.85
N ASN A 271 -0.60 1.38 -4.87
CA ASN A 271 0.71 1.09 -4.28
C ASN A 271 1.83 1.35 -5.29
N VAL A 272 2.86 2.10 -4.89
CA VAL A 272 4.04 2.40 -5.71
C VAL A 272 5.31 2.12 -4.88
N ALA A 273 6.15 1.20 -5.37
CA ALA A 273 7.33 0.72 -4.66
C ALA A 273 8.62 0.86 -5.47
N THR A 274 8.74 0.04 -6.52
CA THR A 274 9.98 -0.18 -7.27
C THR A 274 10.52 1.12 -7.86
N ALA A 275 9.66 1.96 -8.43
CA ALA A 275 10.07 3.26 -8.98
C ALA A 275 10.76 4.13 -7.91
N LEU A 276 10.21 4.19 -6.69
CA LEU A 276 10.63 5.13 -5.65
C LEU A 276 12.05 4.83 -5.15
N GLN A 277 12.40 3.55 -4.95
CA GLN A 277 13.77 3.19 -4.57
C GLN A 277 14.78 3.56 -5.66
N PHE A 278 14.48 3.28 -6.93
CA PHE A 278 15.39 3.54 -8.04
C PHE A 278 15.58 5.04 -8.27
N LEU A 279 14.50 5.82 -8.16
CA LEU A 279 14.56 7.27 -8.16
C LEU A 279 15.46 7.80 -7.03
N SER A 280 15.33 7.25 -5.81
CA SER A 280 16.18 7.64 -4.68
C SER A 280 17.66 7.35 -4.94
N TRP A 281 17.98 6.33 -5.73
CA TRP A 281 19.35 5.98 -6.13
C TRP A 281 19.85 6.75 -7.36
N GLY A 282 19.00 7.53 -8.02
CA GLY A 282 19.37 8.30 -9.22
C GLY A 282 19.32 7.50 -10.51
N VAL A 283 18.72 6.32 -10.49
CA VAL A 283 18.45 5.52 -11.69
C VAL A 283 17.39 6.21 -12.52
N GLU A 284 17.58 6.21 -13.83
CA GLU A 284 16.61 6.69 -14.79
C GLU A 284 15.36 5.83 -14.74
N VAL A 285 14.23 6.48 -14.54
CA VAL A 285 12.92 5.84 -14.47
C VAL A 285 12.03 6.58 -15.45
N ASN A 286 11.37 5.85 -16.34
CA ASN A 286 10.46 6.44 -17.31
C ASN A 286 9.15 6.90 -16.65
N ASP A 287 8.27 7.52 -17.44
CA ASP A 287 6.97 8.00 -16.96
C ASP A 287 6.01 6.88 -16.52
N TYR A 288 6.40 5.61 -16.72
CA TYR A 288 5.66 4.43 -16.28
C TYR A 288 6.17 3.91 -14.93
N GLY A 289 7.26 4.45 -14.38
CA GLY A 289 7.86 3.94 -13.15
C GLY A 289 8.79 2.74 -13.36
N ASN A 290 9.10 2.38 -14.61
CA ASN A 290 10.09 1.35 -14.92
C ASN A 290 11.50 1.96 -14.93
N ALA A 291 12.42 1.32 -14.20
CA ALA A 291 13.83 1.63 -14.25
C ALA A 291 14.41 1.26 -15.63
N GLN A 292 15.08 2.20 -16.27
CA GLN A 292 15.68 2.02 -17.58
C GLN A 292 16.99 1.24 -17.46
N VAL A 293 17.26 0.40 -18.47
CA VAL A 293 18.48 -0.40 -18.57
C VAL A 293 19.17 -0.16 -19.91
N ASP A 294 20.50 -0.30 -19.93
CA ASP A 294 21.29 -0.26 -21.17
C ASP A 294 21.16 -1.56 -21.99
N GLU A 295 21.84 -1.61 -23.14
CA GLU A 295 21.85 -2.78 -24.03
C GLU A 295 22.38 -4.06 -23.36
N GLN A 296 23.10 -3.93 -22.24
CA GLN A 296 23.62 -5.05 -21.45
C GLN A 296 22.72 -5.38 -20.24
N GLY A 297 21.56 -4.74 -20.12
CA GLY A 297 20.60 -4.95 -19.04
C GLY A 297 21.01 -4.33 -17.70
N ARG A 298 21.96 -3.38 -17.69
CA ARG A 298 22.39 -2.66 -16.49
C ARG A 298 21.57 -1.39 -16.31
N PHE A 299 21.19 -1.07 -15.08
CA PHE A 299 20.42 0.15 -14.80
C PHE A 299 21.17 1.41 -15.22
N ILE A 300 20.47 2.30 -15.92
CA ILE A 300 21.00 3.58 -16.37
C ILE A 300 21.01 4.54 -15.18
N LYS A 301 22.19 4.94 -14.72
CA LYS A 301 22.39 5.96 -13.68
C LYS A 301 22.46 7.33 -14.33
N ILE A 302 21.65 8.28 -13.86
CA ILE A 302 21.75 9.67 -14.32
C ILE A 302 22.91 10.34 -13.56
N PRO A 303 23.91 10.92 -14.26
CA PRO A 303 25.03 11.58 -13.61
C PRO A 303 24.58 12.71 -12.69
N GLY A 304 25.07 12.70 -11.46
CA GLY A 304 24.79 13.76 -10.49
C GLY A 304 23.40 13.71 -9.86
N GLU A 305 22.59 12.67 -10.11
CA GLU A 305 21.28 12.42 -9.47
C GLU A 305 21.35 11.34 -8.39
N GLY A 306 20.45 11.36 -7.41
CA GLY A 306 20.40 10.32 -6.36
C GLY A 306 21.71 10.16 -5.56
N VAL A 307 22.20 8.93 -5.40
CA VAL A 307 23.48 8.65 -4.69
C VAL A 307 24.68 9.16 -5.49
N THR A 308 25.84 9.32 -4.86
CA THR A 308 27.07 9.61 -5.61
C THR A 308 27.46 8.44 -6.50
N GLU A 309 28.27 8.73 -7.50
CA GLU A 309 28.74 7.80 -8.50
C GLU A 309 29.62 6.72 -7.87
N GLU A 310 30.44 7.07 -6.87
CA GLU A 310 31.22 6.11 -6.09
C GLU A 310 30.31 5.19 -5.28
N MET A 311 29.25 5.73 -4.67
CA MET A 311 28.28 4.92 -3.93
C MET A 311 27.52 3.99 -4.88
N TRP A 312 27.11 4.48 -6.05
CA TRP A 312 26.46 3.66 -7.07
C TRP A 312 27.35 2.52 -7.55
N GLN A 313 28.62 2.79 -7.86
CA GLN A 313 29.60 1.75 -8.24
C GLN A 313 29.75 0.70 -7.13
N ARG A 314 29.79 1.12 -5.87
CA ARG A 314 29.83 0.19 -4.72
C ARG A 314 28.57 -0.66 -4.62
N MET A 315 27.39 -0.08 -4.85
CA MET A 315 26.12 -0.81 -4.88
C MET A 315 26.09 -1.86 -6.00
N VAL A 316 26.52 -1.48 -7.22
CA VAL A 316 26.60 -2.39 -8.37
C VAL A 316 27.57 -3.52 -8.11
N ALA A 317 28.79 -3.23 -7.64
CA ALA A 317 29.79 -4.26 -7.32
C ALA A 317 29.29 -5.24 -6.25
N TYR A 318 28.57 -4.76 -5.22
CA TYR A 318 27.96 -5.63 -4.22
C TYR A 318 26.85 -6.51 -4.81
N ALA A 319 26.01 -5.94 -5.68
CA ALA A 319 24.97 -6.72 -6.37
C ALA A 319 25.59 -7.81 -7.26
N GLU A 320 26.67 -7.49 -7.98
CA GLU A 320 27.43 -8.44 -8.80
C GLU A 320 28.02 -9.57 -7.96
N GLU A 321 28.63 -9.27 -6.82
CA GLU A 321 29.15 -10.28 -5.87
C GLU A 321 28.05 -11.24 -5.40
N LYS A 322 26.83 -10.73 -5.17
CA LYS A 322 25.67 -11.54 -4.76
C LYS A 322 24.92 -12.19 -5.92
N GLY A 323 25.33 -11.95 -7.16
CA GLY A 323 24.63 -12.42 -8.36
C GLY A 323 23.24 -11.79 -8.54
N TRP A 324 22.96 -10.65 -7.91
CA TRP A 324 21.67 -9.97 -8.00
C TRP A 324 21.56 -9.17 -9.30
N LYS A 325 20.45 -9.35 -10.01
CA LYS A 325 20.13 -8.67 -11.29
C LYS A 325 18.67 -8.20 -11.31
N GLY A 326 18.37 -7.18 -12.11
CA GLY A 326 17.01 -6.68 -12.30
C GLY A 326 16.30 -6.37 -10.98
N GLY A 327 15.10 -6.94 -10.79
CA GLY A 327 14.29 -6.75 -9.59
C GLY A 327 14.98 -7.12 -8.26
N ASN A 328 15.99 -8.02 -8.29
CA ASN A 328 16.74 -8.40 -7.09
C ASN A 328 17.60 -7.27 -6.51
N TYR A 329 17.79 -6.16 -7.24
CA TYR A 329 18.38 -4.94 -6.68
C TYR A 329 17.57 -4.40 -5.48
N LYS A 330 16.30 -4.79 -5.32
CA LYS A 330 15.51 -4.53 -4.10
C LYS A 330 16.24 -4.95 -2.81
N LYS A 331 17.06 -6.00 -2.87
CA LYS A 331 17.83 -6.52 -1.72
C LYS A 331 19.01 -5.63 -1.31
N LEU A 332 19.34 -4.60 -2.08
CA LEU A 332 20.36 -3.60 -1.69
C LEU A 332 19.88 -2.65 -0.59
N ASN A 333 18.56 -2.50 -0.38
CA ASN A 333 18.03 -1.56 0.62
C ASN A 333 18.59 -1.84 2.02
N LEU A 334 18.60 -3.10 2.47
CA LEU A 334 19.11 -3.45 3.80
C LEU A 334 20.62 -3.18 4.00
N PRO A 335 21.55 -3.74 3.18
CA PRO A 335 22.98 -3.54 3.40
C PRO A 335 23.45 -2.10 3.15
N PHE A 336 22.71 -1.30 2.36
CA PHE A 336 23.11 0.06 2.03
C PHE A 336 22.43 1.16 2.84
N GLU A 337 21.34 0.91 3.58
CA GLU A 337 20.60 1.98 4.28
C GLU A 337 21.52 2.92 5.07
N ASN A 338 22.38 2.38 5.94
CA ASN A 338 23.30 3.18 6.75
C ASN A 338 24.35 3.92 5.90
N LEU A 339 24.80 3.32 4.79
CA LEU A 339 25.76 3.94 3.87
C LEU A 339 25.12 5.11 3.10
N LEU A 340 23.83 4.98 2.77
CA LEU A 340 23.06 6.04 2.15
C LEU A 340 22.77 7.18 3.14
N LEU A 341 22.39 6.84 4.38
CA LEU A 341 22.22 7.82 5.46
C LEU A 341 23.51 8.55 5.83
N ALA A 342 24.67 7.92 5.65
CA ALA A 342 25.99 8.53 5.87
C ALA A 342 26.43 9.50 4.75
N GLN A 343 25.71 9.56 3.62
CA GLN A 343 26.03 10.50 2.54
C GLN A 343 25.91 11.96 3.01
N PRO A 344 26.67 12.90 2.43
CA PRO A 344 26.54 14.33 2.73
C PRO A 344 25.11 14.82 2.56
N GLU A 345 24.72 15.83 3.35
CA GLU A 345 23.35 16.37 3.32
C GLU A 345 22.85 16.75 1.92
N PRO A 346 23.63 17.43 1.04
CA PRO A 346 23.17 17.75 -0.31
C PRO A 346 22.80 16.50 -1.14
N VAL A 347 23.53 15.39 -0.95
CA VAL A 347 23.23 14.12 -1.63
C VAL A 347 21.94 13.53 -1.09
N ARG A 348 21.78 13.48 0.24
CA ARG A 348 20.56 12.98 0.88
C ARG A 348 19.32 13.77 0.46
N GLN A 349 19.41 15.09 0.41
CA GLN A 349 18.32 15.96 -0.05
C GLN A 349 17.99 15.71 -1.52
N ARG A 350 19.00 15.55 -2.39
CA ARG A 350 18.81 15.21 -3.81
C ARG A 350 18.11 13.87 -4.01
N MET A 351 18.48 12.85 -3.24
CA MET A 351 17.82 11.53 -3.26
C MET A 351 16.32 11.65 -2.95
N ALA A 352 15.98 12.36 -1.87
CA ALA A 352 14.58 12.60 -1.49
C ALA A 352 13.85 13.47 -2.53
N LYS A 353 14.51 14.49 -3.09
CA LYS A 353 13.90 15.42 -4.06
C LYS A 353 13.42 14.74 -5.33
N ARG A 354 14.16 13.74 -5.80
CA ARG A 354 13.78 12.99 -7.02
C ARG A 354 12.54 12.12 -6.78
N VAL A 355 12.42 11.53 -5.59
CA VAL A 355 11.18 10.86 -5.14
C VAL A 355 10.05 11.87 -5.01
N GLU A 356 10.28 13.02 -4.37
CA GLU A 356 9.28 14.08 -4.21
C GLU A 356 8.68 14.50 -5.55
N ASN A 357 9.52 14.82 -6.53
CA ASN A 357 9.06 15.26 -7.83
C ASN A 357 8.20 14.21 -8.55
N PHE A 358 8.58 12.94 -8.45
CA PHE A 358 7.82 11.85 -9.05
C PHE A 358 6.47 11.63 -8.35
N CYS A 359 6.48 11.51 -7.02
CA CYS A 359 5.25 11.36 -6.23
C CYS A 359 4.30 12.54 -6.44
N TYR A 360 4.83 13.77 -6.51
CA TYR A 360 4.02 14.97 -6.73
C TYR A 360 3.26 14.88 -8.06
N ARG A 361 3.95 14.54 -9.17
CA ARG A 361 3.31 14.35 -10.48
C ARG A 361 2.24 13.26 -10.45
N LEU A 362 2.51 12.11 -9.81
CA LEU A 362 1.49 11.06 -9.67
C LEU A 362 0.25 11.58 -8.93
N ILE A 363 0.44 12.24 -7.79
CA ILE A 363 -0.64 12.80 -6.98
C ILE A 363 -1.48 13.82 -7.77
N THR A 364 -0.84 14.72 -8.53
CA THR A 364 -1.51 15.84 -9.18
C THR A 364 -2.04 15.53 -10.59
N GLU A 365 -1.32 14.73 -11.38
CA GLU A 365 -1.57 14.57 -12.82
C GLU A 365 -2.14 13.19 -13.18
N VAL A 366 -2.04 12.20 -12.28
CA VAL A 366 -2.50 10.82 -12.54
C VAL A 366 -3.66 10.47 -11.61
N PHE A 367 -3.45 10.64 -10.30
CA PHE A 367 -4.37 10.15 -9.28
C PHE A 367 -5.40 11.18 -8.80
N ASN A 368 -5.33 12.42 -9.28
CA ASN A 368 -6.29 13.47 -8.89
C ASN A 368 -6.45 13.56 -7.35
N ALA A 369 -5.36 13.51 -6.58
CA ALA A 369 -5.40 13.48 -5.12
C ALA A 369 -5.04 14.82 -4.45
N ALA A 370 -4.65 15.84 -5.21
CA ALA A 370 -4.34 17.17 -4.67
C ALA A 370 -5.52 17.78 -3.87
N GLY A 371 -5.26 18.41 -2.73
CA GLY A 371 -6.28 19.04 -1.87
C GLY A 371 -7.12 18.07 -1.01
N THR A 372 -6.88 16.75 -1.08
CA THR A 372 -7.62 15.76 -0.26
C THR A 372 -7.31 15.83 1.24
N ALA A 373 -6.22 16.51 1.63
CA ALA A 373 -5.89 16.73 3.03
C ALA A 373 -7.01 17.48 3.78
N ASP A 374 -7.60 18.49 3.15
CA ASP A 374 -8.69 19.27 3.74
C ASP A 374 -9.95 18.43 3.95
N LEU A 375 -10.23 17.49 3.04
CA LEU A 375 -11.36 16.56 3.15
C LEU A 375 -11.19 15.60 4.33
N VAL A 376 -9.98 15.07 4.53
CA VAL A 376 -9.69 14.24 5.72
C VAL A 376 -9.87 15.05 7.01
N ILE A 377 -9.33 16.28 7.07
CA ILE A 377 -9.48 17.15 8.25
C ILE A 377 -10.97 17.43 8.51
N LYS A 378 -11.73 17.76 7.46
CA LYS A 378 -13.19 17.95 7.54
C LYS A 378 -13.87 16.72 8.13
N HIS A 379 -13.62 15.52 7.59
CA HIS A 379 -14.24 14.29 8.08
C HIS A 379 -13.89 13.97 9.54
N ILE A 380 -12.66 14.23 9.97
CA ILE A 380 -12.25 14.07 11.39
C ILE A 380 -13.05 15.01 12.29
N LEU A 381 -13.24 16.26 11.87
CA LEU A 381 -13.98 17.25 12.64
C LEU A 381 -15.48 16.94 12.68
N GLU A 382 -16.06 16.43 11.59
CA GLU A 382 -17.46 16.03 11.50
C GLU A 382 -17.76 14.79 12.33
N SER A 383 -16.88 13.78 12.31
CA SER A 383 -17.03 12.57 13.12
C SER A 383 -16.75 12.82 14.61
N GLY A 384 -15.94 13.83 14.92
CA GLY A 384 -15.47 14.09 16.28
C GLY A 384 -14.55 13.00 16.84
N SER A 385 -13.97 12.14 15.99
CA SER A 385 -13.34 10.88 16.39
C SER A 385 -12.13 10.51 15.53
N HIS A 386 -11.28 9.60 16.02
CA HIS A 386 -10.23 8.94 15.22
C HIS A 386 -10.78 7.76 14.41
N ASP A 387 -12.04 7.38 14.64
CA ASP A 387 -12.74 6.31 13.92
C ASP A 387 -14.00 6.87 13.25
N PRO A 388 -14.07 6.91 11.90
CA PRO A 388 -15.28 7.28 11.17
C PRO A 388 -16.29 6.12 11.09
N GLY A 389 -15.97 4.93 11.61
CA GLY A 389 -16.80 3.75 11.53
C GLY A 389 -16.83 3.10 10.13
N PRO A 390 -17.55 1.97 9.99
CA PRO A 390 -17.66 1.26 8.71
C PRO A 390 -18.51 2.05 7.70
N LYS A 391 -18.28 1.86 6.40
CA LYS A 391 -19.07 2.54 5.32
C LYS A 391 -20.48 1.96 5.19
N VAL A 392 -20.62 0.71 5.59
CA VAL A 392 -21.80 -0.12 5.39
C VAL A 392 -22.08 -0.91 6.66
N ARG A 393 -23.31 -1.40 6.77
CA ARG A 393 -23.73 -2.36 7.80
C ARG A 393 -23.79 -3.77 7.21
N ARG A 394 -24.06 -4.76 8.05
CA ARG A 394 -24.37 -6.11 7.58
C ARG A 394 -25.59 -6.09 6.65
N ILE A 395 -25.44 -6.70 5.49
CA ILE A 395 -26.44 -6.87 4.43
C ILE A 395 -26.79 -8.36 4.31
N GLU A 396 -25.79 -9.22 4.30
CA GLU A 396 -25.95 -10.66 4.18
C GLU A 396 -26.49 -11.30 5.46
N LYS A 397 -27.25 -12.39 5.31
CA LYS A 397 -27.79 -13.15 6.44
C LYS A 397 -26.71 -14.11 6.97
N PRO A 398 -26.35 -14.06 8.27
CA PRO A 398 -25.34 -14.96 8.82
C PRO A 398 -25.63 -16.46 8.62
N SER A 399 -26.91 -16.86 8.61
CA SER A 399 -27.34 -18.25 8.37
C SER A 399 -26.93 -18.80 7.00
N ASP A 400 -26.74 -17.92 6.02
CA ASP A 400 -26.40 -18.32 4.65
C ASP A 400 -24.86 -18.42 4.45
N TRP A 401 -24.10 -18.08 5.49
CA TRP A 401 -22.63 -17.95 5.51
C TRP A 401 -22.04 -18.56 6.79
N THR A 402 -22.59 -19.68 7.25
CA THR A 402 -21.90 -20.56 8.21
C THR A 402 -20.64 -21.15 7.58
N ASP A 403 -19.73 -21.69 8.37
CA ASP A 403 -18.47 -22.25 7.87
C ASP A 403 -18.73 -23.33 6.80
N ASP A 404 -19.69 -24.23 7.04
CA ASP A 404 -20.14 -25.22 6.05
C ASP A 404 -20.68 -24.59 4.75
N GLN A 405 -21.43 -23.48 4.85
CA GLN A 405 -21.97 -22.79 3.68
C GLN A 405 -20.87 -22.07 2.89
N ILE A 406 -19.89 -21.48 3.58
CA ILE A 406 -18.72 -20.84 2.96
C ILE A 406 -17.98 -21.88 2.13
N SER A 407 -17.57 -23.02 2.72
CA SER A 407 -16.88 -24.09 1.98
C SER A 407 -17.73 -24.71 0.88
N LYS A 408 -19.06 -24.84 1.08
CA LYS A 408 -19.96 -25.33 0.01
C LYS A 408 -20.05 -24.36 -1.16
N LYS A 409 -20.06 -23.05 -0.93
CA LYS A 409 -20.08 -22.02 -1.98
C LYS A 409 -18.73 -21.93 -2.68
N ALA A 410 -17.61 -21.94 -1.94
CA ALA A 410 -16.26 -21.92 -2.49
C ALA A 410 -16.00 -23.07 -3.46
N ARG A 411 -16.41 -24.31 -3.11
CA ARG A 411 -16.31 -25.48 -4.01
C ARG A 411 -17.02 -25.32 -5.36
N LYS A 412 -17.96 -24.39 -5.49
CA LYS A 412 -18.62 -24.08 -6.77
C LYS A 412 -17.86 -23.05 -7.61
N LEU A 413 -16.94 -22.30 -7.00
CA LEU A 413 -16.07 -21.32 -7.65
C LEU A 413 -14.80 -21.98 -8.18
N SER A 414 -14.28 -22.96 -7.45
CA SER A 414 -13.14 -23.77 -7.86
C SER A 414 -13.50 -24.57 -9.13
N LYS A 415 -12.90 -24.22 -10.28
CA LYS A 415 -12.82 -25.16 -11.41
C LYS A 415 -11.89 -26.32 -11.03
N PRO A 416 -12.09 -27.53 -11.59
CA PRO A 416 -11.22 -28.67 -11.27
C PRO A 416 -9.77 -28.34 -11.69
N ASP A 417 -8.85 -28.45 -10.73
CA ASP A 417 -7.37 -28.47 -10.84
C ASP A 417 -6.75 -27.81 -12.09
N THR A 418 -6.22 -26.60 -11.93
CA THR A 418 -5.15 -26.12 -12.81
C THR A 418 -4.05 -25.41 -12.01
N ALA A 419 -2.92 -26.13 -11.96
CA ALA A 419 -1.54 -25.68 -11.73
C ALA A 419 -1.11 -25.18 -10.34
N LYS A 420 -0.19 -25.94 -9.74
CA LYS A 420 0.73 -25.47 -8.68
C LYS A 420 1.63 -24.39 -9.28
N GLY A 421 1.38 -23.13 -8.95
CA GLY A 421 2.34 -22.05 -9.19
C GLY A 421 3.60 -22.22 -8.33
N ASP A 422 4.72 -21.69 -8.79
CA ASP A 422 5.95 -21.52 -8.02
C ASP A 422 5.91 -20.13 -7.37
N TRP A 423 6.09 -20.02 -6.05
CA TRP A 423 5.64 -18.87 -5.23
C TRP A 423 6.77 -18.06 -4.57
N ASP A 424 7.91 -17.95 -5.25
CA ASP A 424 9.19 -17.50 -4.67
C ASP A 424 9.70 -16.10 -5.15
N ASP A 425 8.79 -15.15 -5.42
CA ASP A 425 9.16 -13.75 -5.79
C ASP A 425 8.95 -12.68 -4.69
#